data_AF-A0A924KEQ9-F1
#
_entry.id   AF-A0A924KEQ9-F1
#
_cell.length_a   1.000
_cell.length_b   1.000
_cell.length_c   1.000
_cell.angle_alpha   90.00
_cell.angle_beta   90.00
_cell.angle_gamma   90.00
#
_symmetry.space_group_name_H-M   'P 1'
#
loop_
_entity.id
_entity.type
_entity.pdbx_description
1 polymer ?
#
loop_
_entity_poly.entity_id
_entity_poly.type
_entity_poly.pdbx_seq_one_letter_code
_entity_poly.pdbx_strand_id
1 'polypeptide(L)' 'VQFQQPQRVGVFRPKLRYAHQGGMNPPIIIVHGNSLEHVSESYKRYLEGRFRKEFDLTGTPMRIQMKTSQNPFKDKESN' A
#
# COMPACT_ATOMS: atom_id res chain seq x y z
N VAL A 1 -4.55 1.61 20.97
CA VAL A 1 -5.15 2.39 19.86
C VAL A 1 -5.59 1.41 18.78
N GLN A 2 -6.87 1.44 18.38
CA GLN A 2 -7.36 0.59 17.28
C GLN A 2 -7.17 1.33 15.95
N PHE A 3 -6.55 0.69 14.96
CA PHE A 3 -6.37 1.25 13.63
C PHE A 3 -7.43 0.73 12.65
N GLN A 4 -7.73 1.53 11.64
CA GLN A 4 -8.69 1.18 10.60
C GLN A 4 -8.10 0.07 9.72
N GLN A 5 -8.88 -1.00 9.50
CA GLN A 5 -8.54 -2.05 8.54
C GLN A 5 -8.94 -1.65 7.12
N PRO A 6 -8.26 -2.16 6.07
CA PRO A 6 -8.72 -1.94 4.71
C PRO A 6 -10.09 -2.57 4.49
N GLN A 7 -10.92 -1.94 3.66
CA GLN A 7 -12.22 -2.47 3.30
C GLN A 7 -12.06 -3.84 2.62
N ARG A 8 -13.06 -4.72 2.81
CA ARG A 8 -13.12 -5.98 2.07
C ARG A 8 -13.61 -5.69 0.65
N VAL A 9 -13.13 -6.47 -0.30
CA VAL A 9 -13.64 -6.49 -1.66
C VAL A 9 -14.12 -7.92 -1.93
N GLY A 10 -15.45 -8.08 -1.98
CA GLY A 10 -16.08 -9.40 -1.99
C GLY A 10 -15.68 -10.23 -0.77
N VAL A 11 -15.16 -11.43 -1.03
CA VAL A 11 -14.79 -12.41 0.02
C VAL A 11 -13.39 -12.12 0.61
N PHE A 12 -12.53 -11.39 -0.10
CA PHE A 12 -11.15 -11.17 0.32
C PHE A 12 -10.91 -9.73 0.82
N ARG A 13 -9.82 -9.55 1.56
CA ARG A 13 -9.35 -8.25 2.04
C ARG A 13 -7.91 -8.03 1.53
N PRO A 14 -7.59 -6.84 1.00
CA PRO A 14 -6.22 -6.49 0.67
C PRO A 14 -5.29 -6.68 1.86
N LYS A 15 -4.15 -7.34 1.66
CA LYS A 15 -3.18 -7.64 2.71
C LYS A 15 -1.91 -6.84 2.46
N LEU A 16 -1.72 -5.76 3.20
CA LEU A 16 -0.49 -4.98 3.23
C LEU A 16 0.52 -5.75 4.10
N ARG A 17 1.68 -6.09 3.55
CA ARG A 17 2.66 -7.00 4.19
C ARG A 17 3.92 -6.28 4.66
N TYR A 18 4.46 -5.41 3.82
CA TYR A 18 5.72 -4.73 4.04
C TYR A 18 5.67 -3.36 3.38
N ALA A 19 6.43 -2.40 3.91
CA ALA A 19 6.58 -1.09 3.29
C ALA A 19 8.05 -0.65 3.38
N HIS A 20 8.52 0.06 2.37
CA HIS A 20 9.85 0.65 2.35
C HIS A 20 9.84 2.02 1.69
N GLN A 21 10.88 2.79 1.97
CA GLN A 21 11.11 4.06 1.30
C GLN A 21 11.57 3.81 -0.14
N GLY A 22 10.81 4.33 -1.11
CA GLY A 22 11.17 4.31 -2.53
C GLY A 22 11.89 5.57 -3.01
N GLY A 23 11.84 6.65 -2.25
CA GLY A 23 12.46 7.93 -2.59
C GLY A 23 12.39 8.94 -1.44
N MET A 24 13.25 9.95 -1.48
CA MET A 24 13.38 10.96 -0.41
C MET A 24 12.71 12.29 -0.76
N ASN A 25 12.87 12.80 -1.99
CA ASN A 25 12.36 14.12 -2.40
C ASN A 25 11.56 14.02 -3.71
N PRO A 26 10.21 13.93 -3.65
CA PRO A 26 9.37 13.83 -2.46
C PRO A 26 9.46 12.45 -1.76
N PRO A 27 9.10 12.32 -0.47
CA PRO A 27 9.03 11.02 0.20
C PRO A 27 8.05 10.08 -0.50
N ILE A 28 8.55 8.91 -0.91
CA ILE A 28 7.73 7.85 -1.51
C ILE A 28 7.78 6.64 -0.60
N ILE A 29 6.62 6.15 -0.20
CA ILE A 29 6.47 4.89 0.53
C ILE A 29 5.88 3.86 -0.43
N ILE A 30 6.62 2.78 -0.65
CA ILE A 30 6.16 1.65 -1.48
C ILE A 30 5.68 0.55 -0.54
N VAL A 31 4.39 0.25 -0.61
CA VAL A 31 3.73 -0.81 0.15
C VAL A 31 3.61 -2.05 -0.73
N HIS A 32 4.09 -3.17 -0.22
CA HIS A 32 4.01 -4.49 -0.83
C HIS A 32 2.94 -5.35 -0.15
N GLY A 33 2.29 -6.19 -0.94
CA GLY A 33 1.23 -7.04 -0.43
C GLY A 33 0.46 -7.77 -1.51
N ASN A 34 -0.70 -8.28 -1.10
CA ASN A 34 -1.61 -9.03 -1.97
C ASN A 34 -2.91 -8.26 -2.16
N SER A 35 -3.45 -8.34 -3.38
CA SER A 35 -4.71 -7.70 -3.75
C SER A 35 -4.72 -6.19 -3.49
N LEU A 36 -3.57 -5.52 -3.68
CA LEU A 36 -3.44 -4.09 -3.38
C LEU A 36 -4.15 -3.20 -4.40
N GLU A 37 -4.42 -3.73 -5.59
CA GLU A 37 -5.26 -3.11 -6.63
C GLU A 37 -6.69 -2.82 -6.13
N HIS A 38 -7.12 -3.53 -5.08
CA HIS A 38 -8.43 -3.36 -4.45
C HIS A 38 -8.41 -2.42 -3.24
N VAL A 39 -7.27 -1.79 -2.94
CA VAL A 39 -7.19 -0.77 -1.88
C VAL A 39 -7.83 0.53 -2.37
N SER A 40 -8.95 0.89 -1.74
CA SER A 40 -9.67 2.14 -2.02
C SER A 40 -8.76 3.37 -1.86
N GLU A 41 -9.02 4.41 -2.66
CA GLU A 41 -8.27 5.66 -2.60
C GLU A 41 -8.38 6.35 -1.22
N SER A 42 -9.54 6.26 -0.56
CA SER A 42 -9.74 6.77 0.79
C SER A 42 -8.80 6.10 1.80
N TYR A 43 -8.59 4.80 1.68
CA TYR A 43 -7.66 4.07 2.54
C TYR A 43 -6.20 4.43 2.25
N LYS A 44 -5.83 4.74 1.00
CA LYS A 44 -4.50 5.28 0.69
C LYS A 44 -4.28 6.64 1.36
N ARG A 45 -5.27 7.54 1.30
CA ARG A 45 -5.21 8.83 2.02
C ARG A 45 -5.13 8.67 3.54
N TYR A 46 -5.84 7.67 4.09
CA TYR A 46 -5.70 7.31 5.51
C TYR A 46 -4.26 6.93 5.86
N LEU A 47 -3.64 6.04 5.08
CA LEU A 47 -2.23 5.66 5.27
C LEU A 47 -1.29 6.85 5.10
N GLU A 48 -1.57 7.75 4.16
CA GLU A 48 -0.80 8.96 3.93
C GLU A 48 -0.83 9.88 5.15
N GLY A 49 -2.01 10.12 5.74
CA GLY A 49 -2.12 10.87 6.99
C GLY A 49 -1.39 10.20 8.16
N ARG A 50 -1.42 8.85 8.22
CA ARG A 50 -0.73 8.09 9.27
C ARG A 50 0.79 8.21 9.16
N PHE A 51 1.37 7.99 7.98
CA PHE A 51 2.81 8.10 7.80
C PHE A 51 3.29 9.54 7.97
N ARG A 52 2.54 10.54 7.51
CA ARG A 52 2.86 11.96 7.78
C ARG A 52 2.95 12.24 9.28
N LYS A 53 1.97 11.76 10.04
CA LYS A 53 1.92 11.97 11.50
C LYS A 53 3.05 11.22 12.23
N GLU A 54 3.34 9.98 11.82
CA GLU A 54 4.31 9.14 12.52
C GLU A 54 5.77 9.58 12.25
N PHE A 55 6.04 10.11 11.06
CA PHE A 55 7.37 10.58 10.66
C PHE A 55 7.52 12.11 10.72
N ASP A 56 6.55 12.81 11.29
CA ASP A 56 6.51 14.28 11.42
C ASP A 56 6.82 15.03 10.10
N LEU A 57 6.27 14.52 8.99
CA LEU A 57 6.52 15.06 7.66
C LEU A 57 5.66 16.30 7.41
N THR A 58 6.29 17.47 7.39
CA THR A 58 5.67 18.76 7.11
C THR A 58 6.27 19.39 5.85
N GLY A 59 5.48 20.20 5.12
CA GLY A 59 5.95 20.98 3.97
C GLY A 59 6.30 20.21 2.68
N THR A 60 6.27 18.87 2.68
CA THR A 60 6.56 18.05 1.49
C THR A 60 5.38 17.17 1.10
N PRO A 61 4.96 17.14 -0.19
CA PRO A 61 3.99 16.14 -0.64
C PRO A 61 4.57 14.74 -0.46
N MET A 62 3.76 13.79 0.01
CA MET A 62 4.17 12.40 0.20
C MET A 62 3.35 11.53 -0.73
N ARG A 63 3.96 10.48 -1.29
CA ARG A 63 3.28 9.55 -2.20
C ARG A 63 3.32 8.14 -1.64
N ILE A 64 2.20 7.43 -1.77
CA ILE A 64 2.12 6.00 -1.48
C ILE A 64 1.94 5.26 -2.80
N GLN A 65 2.82 4.30 -3.05
CA GLN A 65 2.71 3.39 -4.19
C GLN A 65 2.40 1.99 -3.69
N MET A 66 1.49 1.31 -4.38
CA MET A 66 1.10 -0.06 -4.09
C MET A 66 1.79 -0.98 -5.09
N LYS A 67 2.54 -1.97 -4.60
CA LYS A 67 3.20 -2.98 -5.42
C LYS A 67 2.65 -4.37 -5.06
N THR A 68 1.76 -4.87 -5.89
CA THR A 68 1.28 -6.25 -5.78
C THR A 68 2.35 -7.19 -6.30
N SER A 69 2.64 -8.27 -5.56
CA SER A 69 3.54 -9.32 -6.04
C SER A 69 2.88 -10.05 -7.22
N GLN A 70 3.59 -10.14 -8.34
CA GLN A 70 3.13 -10.90 -9.49
C GLN A 70 3.45 -12.38 -9.27
N ASN A 71 2.47 -13.25 -9.51
CA ASN A 71 2.68 -14.70 -9.42
C ASN A 71 3.57 -15.16 -10.59
N PRO A 72 4.79 -15.70 -10.35
CA PRO A 72 5.69 -16.14 -11.41
C PRO A 72 5.22 -17.39 -12.16
N PHE A 73 4.15 -18.05 -11.69
CA PHE A 73 3.56 -19.22 -12.33
C PHE A 73 2.29 -18.90 -13.12
N LYS A 74 1.87 -17.63 -13.18
CA LYS A 74 0.60 -17.25 -13.81
C LYS A 74 0.54 -17.57 -15.31
N ASP A 75 1.68 -17.48 -15.97
CA ASP A 75 1.79 -17.64 -17.43
C ASP A 75 2.50 -18.95 -17.83
N LYS A 76 2.80 -19.83 -16.86
CA LYS A 76 3.24 -21.20 -17.18
C LYS A 76 2.01 -22.04 -17.47
N GLU A 77 1.57 -22.04 -18.72
CA GLU A 77 0.59 -23.01 -19.21
C GLU A 77 1.06 -24.43 -18.91
N SER A 78 0.12 -25.24 -18.41
CA SER A 78 0.26 -26.67 -18.21
C SER A 78 0.43 -27.36 -19.57
N ASN A 79 1.66 -27.79 -19.87
CA ASN A 79 1.89 -28.87 -20.84
C ASN A 79 1.24 -30.17 -20.35
#